data_AF-A0A1G2BF34-F1
#
_entry.id   AF-A0A1G2BF34-F1
#
_cell.length_a   1.000
_cell.length_b   1.000
_cell.length_c   1.000
_cell.angle_alpha   90.00
_cell.angle_beta   90.00
_cell.angle_gamma   90.00
#
_symmetry.space_group_name_H-M   'P 1'
#
loop_
_entity.id
_entity.type
_entity.pdbx_description
1 polymer ?
#
loop_
_entity_poly.entity_id
_entity_poly.type
_entity_poly.pdbx_seq_one_letter_code
_entity_poly.pdbx_strand_id
1 'polypeptide(L)'
;MNITGEQIFKTKQELQKQIEEYEKKLQALIAKQYTLTKVEDLAKSILEYDELERQISDRNLLFALFSAPFESLRNPLVKSEFFAYVAAAETIGIDLVNFLVEDFLAQMRFDIQNGEDDMVDLIEADYKEYIIPGKIIAERFDEIEGLLTEMIRFCKYLDHKYSEERASDVLKYAFRISIDADTRMPPTIKALKEFQFTYLRPTDRAELLDHVEEHLAILRFEQVRKQNIAMEKAVAILQKREEDKEK
;
A
#
# COMPACT_ATOMS: atom_id res chain seq x y z
N MET A 1 6.18 -13.51 -15.21
CA MET A 1 5.85 -13.49 -16.65
C MET A 1 6.05 -12.05 -17.12
N ASN A 2 6.64 -11.77 -18.29
CA ASN A 2 6.82 -10.37 -18.70
C ASN A 2 5.44 -9.75 -18.95
N ILE A 3 5.09 -8.70 -18.22
CA ILE A 3 3.84 -7.97 -18.44
C ILE A 3 3.84 -7.47 -19.88
N THR A 4 2.77 -7.80 -20.62
CA THR A 4 2.67 -7.42 -22.03
C THR A 4 2.12 -6.01 -22.20
N GLY A 5 2.43 -5.36 -23.33
CA GLY A 5 1.83 -4.07 -23.67
C GLY A 5 0.30 -4.10 -23.70
N GLU A 6 -0.31 -5.24 -24.07
CA GLU A 6 -1.76 -5.43 -24.03
C GLU A 6 -2.31 -5.47 -22.59
N GLN A 7 -1.60 -6.11 -21.67
CA GLN A 7 -1.93 -6.15 -20.25
C GLN A 7 -1.82 -4.77 -19.60
N ILE A 8 -0.77 -3.99 -19.92
CA ILE A 8 -0.62 -2.60 -19.47
C ILE A 8 -1.78 -1.75 -20.00
N PHE A 9 -2.09 -1.89 -21.29
CA PHE A 9 -3.17 -1.13 -21.93
C PHE A 9 -4.52 -1.41 -21.27
N LYS A 10 -4.88 -2.68 -21.04
CA LYS A 10 -6.13 -3.06 -20.35
C LYS A 10 -6.19 -2.51 -18.93
N THR A 11 -5.09 -2.61 -18.18
CA THR A 11 -5.02 -2.09 -16.80
C THR A 11 -5.19 -0.57 -16.77
N LYS A 12 -4.59 0.16 -17.71
CA LYS A 12 -4.78 1.61 -17.85
C LYS A 12 -6.23 1.98 -18.19
N GLN A 13 -6.87 1.23 -19.08
CA GLN A 13 -8.29 1.46 -19.39
C GLN A 13 -9.18 1.27 -18.17
N GLU A 14 -8.91 0.22 -17.38
CA GLU A 14 -9.67 -0.03 -16.15
C GLU A 14 -9.41 1.06 -15.09
N LEU A 15 -8.16 1.45 -14.86
CA LEU A 15 -7.81 2.55 -13.96
C LEU A 15 -8.51 3.85 -14.36
N GLN A 16 -8.50 4.19 -15.66
CA GLN A 16 -9.15 5.39 -16.16
C GLN A 16 -10.65 5.35 -15.96
N LYS A 17 -11.30 4.21 -16.24
CA LYS A 17 -12.72 4.03 -15.98
C LYS A 17 -13.08 4.20 -14.51
N GLN A 18 -12.25 3.65 -13.61
CA GLN A 18 -12.44 3.80 -12.17
C GLN A 18 -12.28 5.26 -11.73
N ILE A 19 -11.25 5.96 -12.21
CA ILE A 19 -11.05 7.40 -11.95
C ILE A 19 -12.28 8.19 -12.37
N GLU A 20 -12.77 8.00 -13.60
CA GLU A 20 -13.98 8.68 -14.09
C GLU A 20 -15.23 8.36 -13.26
N GLU A 21 -15.36 7.12 -12.77
CA GLU A 21 -16.47 6.73 -11.90
C GLU A 21 -16.39 7.44 -10.54
N TYR A 22 -15.22 7.49 -9.93
CA TYR A 22 -15.03 8.17 -8.65
C TYR A 22 -15.15 9.68 -8.78
N GLU A 23 -14.66 10.28 -9.86
CA GLU A 23 -14.86 11.71 -10.14
C GLU A 23 -16.35 12.04 -10.27
N LYS A 24 -17.15 11.19 -10.94
CA LYS A 24 -18.61 11.38 -11.00
C LYS A 24 -19.25 11.29 -9.61
N LYS A 25 -18.83 10.33 -8.78
CA LYS A 25 -19.30 10.21 -7.39
C LYS A 25 -18.91 11.44 -6.57
N LEU A 26 -17.68 11.94 -6.74
CA LEU A 26 -17.17 13.13 -6.06
C LEU A 26 -17.99 14.37 -6.44
N GLN A 27 -18.28 14.58 -7.72
CA GLN A 27 -19.13 15.68 -8.17
C GLN A 27 -20.55 15.60 -7.61
N ALA A 28 -21.15 14.41 -7.61
CA ALA A 28 -22.46 14.19 -7.01
C ALA A 28 -22.45 14.47 -5.49
N LEU A 29 -21.37 14.10 -4.80
CA LEU A 29 -21.17 14.35 -3.38
C LEU A 29 -21.02 15.83 -3.08
N ILE A 30 -20.22 16.58 -3.86
CA ILE A 30 -20.09 18.04 -3.76
C ILE A 30 -21.47 18.70 -3.89
N ALA A 31 -22.25 18.32 -4.91
CA ALA A 31 -23.60 18.84 -5.10
C ALA A 31 -24.51 18.52 -3.90
N LYS A 32 -24.43 17.31 -3.35
CA LYS A 32 -25.16 16.90 -2.15
C LYS A 32 -24.76 17.74 -0.94
N GLN A 33 -23.47 18.00 -0.71
CA GLN A 33 -22.98 18.79 0.43
C GLN A 33 -23.60 20.18 0.51
N TYR A 34 -23.90 20.83 -0.63
CA TYR A 34 -24.59 22.13 -0.65
C TYR A 34 -26.01 22.08 -0.10
N THR A 35 -26.67 20.93 -0.19
CA THR A 35 -28.04 20.74 0.29
C THR A 35 -28.11 20.30 1.76
N LEU A 36 -27.00 19.81 2.32
CA LEU A 36 -26.96 19.32 3.70
C LEU A 36 -27.00 20.48 4.69
N THR A 37 -27.91 20.36 5.67
CA THR A 37 -28.12 21.36 6.74
C THR A 37 -27.80 20.80 8.12
N LYS A 38 -27.72 19.48 8.27
CA LYS A 38 -27.33 18.83 9.52
C LYS A 38 -25.82 18.64 9.58
N VAL A 39 -25.21 19.02 10.70
CA VAL A 39 -23.76 18.91 10.93
C VAL A 39 -23.28 17.47 10.73
N GLU A 40 -23.96 16.49 11.33
CA GLU A 40 -23.57 15.08 11.26
C GLU A 40 -23.56 14.52 9.83
N ASP A 41 -24.57 14.87 9.03
CA ASP A 41 -24.67 14.41 7.64
C ASP A 41 -23.60 15.07 6.76
N LEU A 42 -23.32 16.36 7.00
CA LEU A 42 -22.26 17.09 6.31
C LEU A 42 -20.87 16.56 6.70
N ALA A 43 -20.64 16.27 7.98
CA ALA A 43 -19.39 15.67 8.46
C ALA A 43 -19.13 14.31 7.83
N LYS A 44 -20.15 13.44 7.75
CA LYS A 44 -20.07 12.17 7.02
C LYS A 44 -19.73 12.39 5.55
N SER A 45 -20.35 13.38 4.92
CA SER A 45 -20.09 13.71 3.52
C SER A 45 -18.70 14.29 3.27
N ILE A 46 -18.11 15.00 4.23
CA ILE A 46 -16.71 15.47 4.16
C ILE A 46 -15.75 14.28 4.24
N LEU A 47 -15.99 13.32 5.14
CA LEU A 47 -15.17 12.11 5.22
C LEU A 47 -15.25 11.28 3.93
N GLU A 48 -16.45 11.15 3.35
CA GLU A 48 -16.64 10.46 2.07
C GLU A 48 -15.93 11.20 0.91
N TYR A 49 -15.86 12.54 0.97
CA TYR A 49 -15.13 13.34 0.00
C TYR A 49 -13.63 13.08 0.09
N ASP A 50 -13.06 13.17 1.30
CA ASP A 50 -11.63 12.97 1.54
C ASP A 50 -11.19 11.56 1.09
N GLU A 51 -12.05 10.55 1.30
CA GLU A 51 -11.80 9.18 0.85
C GLU A 51 -11.87 9.04 -0.68
N LEU A 52 -12.86 9.63 -1.35
CA LEU A 52 -12.96 9.60 -2.81
C LEU A 52 -11.80 10.34 -3.47
N GLU A 53 -11.40 11.50 -2.95
CA GLU A 53 -10.25 12.25 -3.44
C GLU A 53 -8.96 11.42 -3.36
N ARG A 54 -8.75 10.75 -2.21
CA ARG A 54 -7.65 9.81 -2.03
C ARG A 54 -7.68 8.66 -3.03
N GLN A 55 -8.85 8.02 -3.20
CA GLN A 55 -9.01 6.93 -4.16
C GLN A 55 -8.70 7.35 -5.60
N ILE A 56 -9.08 8.56 -6.00
CA ILE A 56 -8.75 9.14 -7.30
C ILE A 56 -7.23 9.39 -7.40
N SER A 57 -6.63 9.99 -6.37
CA SER A 57 -5.20 10.29 -6.33
C SER A 57 -4.36 9.02 -6.47
N ASP A 58 -4.63 8.00 -5.67
CA ASP A 58 -3.95 6.71 -5.71
C ASP A 58 -3.98 6.12 -7.13
N ARG A 59 -5.15 6.11 -7.78
CA ARG A 59 -5.30 5.56 -9.14
C ARG A 59 -4.61 6.40 -10.21
N ASN A 60 -4.61 7.71 -10.09
CA ASN A 60 -3.87 8.60 -10.99
C ASN A 60 -2.36 8.37 -10.91
N LEU A 61 -1.82 8.18 -9.70
CA LEU A 61 -0.41 7.83 -9.50
C LEU A 61 -0.06 6.50 -10.20
N LEU A 62 -0.91 5.50 -10.03
CA LEU A 62 -0.75 4.19 -10.66
C LEU A 62 -0.88 4.24 -12.19
N PHE A 63 -1.79 5.07 -12.71
CA PHE A 63 -1.92 5.29 -14.15
C PHE A 63 -0.67 5.96 -14.74
N ALA A 64 -0.10 6.95 -14.04
CA ALA A 64 1.11 7.64 -14.44
C ALA A 64 2.30 6.67 -14.52
N LEU A 65 2.42 5.80 -13.52
CA LEU A 65 3.43 4.74 -13.51
C LEU A 65 3.35 3.83 -14.75
N PHE A 66 2.16 3.34 -15.10
CA PHE A 66 1.98 2.49 -16.28
C PHE A 66 2.17 3.21 -17.62
N SER A 67 2.32 4.53 -17.59
CA SER A 67 2.64 5.32 -18.77
C SER A 67 4.14 5.45 -19.00
N ALA A 68 4.98 5.08 -18.03
CA ALA A 68 6.42 4.98 -18.20
C ALA A 68 6.80 3.73 -19.02
N PRO A 69 7.90 3.74 -19.79
CA PRO A 69 8.38 2.57 -20.51
C PRO A 69 8.64 1.41 -19.54
N PHE A 70 8.27 0.18 -19.88
CA PHE A 70 8.43 -0.97 -18.98
C PHE A 70 9.90 -1.25 -18.62
N GLU A 71 10.81 -1.02 -19.57
CA GLU A 71 12.26 -1.08 -19.37
C GLU A 71 12.76 -0.07 -18.33
N SER A 72 11.96 0.95 -17.99
CA SER A 72 12.30 1.92 -16.95
C SER A 72 12.19 1.34 -15.54
N LEU A 73 11.36 0.32 -15.26
CA LEU A 73 11.31 -0.33 -13.94
C LEU A 73 12.60 -1.12 -13.61
N ARG A 74 13.44 -1.38 -14.61
CA ARG A 74 14.80 -1.92 -14.44
C ARG A 74 15.82 -0.84 -14.07
N ASN A 75 15.46 0.44 -14.21
CA ASN A 75 16.30 1.54 -13.77
C ASN A 75 16.12 1.72 -12.25
N PRO A 76 17.20 1.71 -11.45
CA PRO A 76 17.13 1.87 -10.00
C PRO A 76 16.37 3.11 -9.54
N LEU A 77 16.46 4.23 -10.27
CA LEU A 77 15.78 5.48 -9.88
C LEU A 77 14.27 5.37 -10.03
N VAL A 78 13.79 4.82 -11.15
CA VAL A 78 12.36 4.66 -11.40
C VAL A 78 11.77 3.57 -10.51
N LYS A 79 12.56 2.53 -10.21
CA LYS A 79 12.24 1.50 -9.21
C LYS A 79 12.04 2.13 -7.82
N SER A 80 12.97 2.98 -7.38
CA SER A 80 12.89 3.71 -6.11
C SER A 80 11.71 4.70 -6.06
N GLU A 81 11.42 5.38 -7.16
CA GLU A 81 10.22 6.24 -7.28
C GLU A 81 8.92 5.43 -7.22
N PHE A 82 8.82 4.35 -7.99
CA PHE A 82 7.69 3.41 -7.94
C PHE A 82 7.44 2.91 -6.52
N PHE A 83 8.52 2.58 -5.83
CA PHE A 83 8.49 2.14 -4.45
C PHE A 83 7.99 3.20 -3.48
N ALA A 84 8.44 4.44 -3.63
CA ALA A 84 7.90 5.57 -2.89
C ALA A 84 6.41 5.78 -3.19
N TYR A 85 5.98 5.65 -4.46
CA TYR A 85 4.58 5.78 -4.86
C TYR A 85 3.69 4.70 -4.24
N VAL A 86 4.12 3.44 -4.33
CA VAL A 86 3.44 2.30 -3.70
C VAL A 86 3.38 2.53 -2.19
N ALA A 87 4.50 2.85 -1.54
CA ALA A 87 4.57 3.14 -0.11
C ALA A 87 3.66 4.30 0.32
N ALA A 88 3.43 5.30 -0.54
CA ALA A 88 2.53 6.41 -0.29
C ALA A 88 1.03 6.08 -0.50
N ALA A 89 0.69 5.24 -1.47
CA ALA A 89 -0.71 4.97 -1.85
C ALA A 89 -1.52 4.21 -0.78
N GLU A 90 -2.28 4.87 0.09
CA GLU A 90 -2.94 4.22 1.25
C GLU A 90 -3.81 3.01 0.88
N THR A 91 -4.30 2.95 -0.36
CA THR A 91 -5.01 1.79 -0.90
C THR A 91 -4.45 1.38 -2.26
N ILE A 92 -4.06 0.11 -2.40
CA ILE A 92 -3.71 -0.48 -3.70
C ILE A 92 -4.62 -1.68 -3.89
N GLY A 93 -5.45 -1.65 -4.92
CA GLY A 93 -6.39 -2.76 -5.18
C GLY A 93 -5.65 -4.08 -5.40
N ILE A 94 -6.23 -5.19 -4.93
CA ILE A 94 -5.65 -6.54 -5.06
C ILE A 94 -5.33 -6.91 -6.51
N ASP A 95 -6.13 -6.45 -7.48
CA ASP A 95 -5.91 -6.73 -8.91
C ASP A 95 -4.62 -6.10 -9.43
N LEU A 96 -4.28 -4.93 -8.90
CA LEU A 96 -3.06 -4.22 -9.24
C LEU A 96 -1.84 -4.83 -8.55
N VAL A 97 -2.01 -5.29 -7.31
CA VAL A 97 -1.00 -6.12 -6.65
C VAL A 97 -0.71 -7.36 -7.49
N ASN A 98 -1.73 -8.07 -7.94
CA ASN A 98 -1.59 -9.27 -8.78
C ASN A 98 -0.87 -8.96 -10.09
N PHE A 99 -1.13 -7.79 -10.65
CA PHE A 99 -0.48 -7.34 -11.87
C PHE A 99 1.02 -7.10 -11.67
N LEU A 100 1.41 -6.45 -10.56
CA LEU A 100 2.78 -6.00 -10.32
C LEU A 100 3.67 -7.07 -9.66
N VAL A 101 3.08 -7.98 -8.87
CA VAL A 101 3.84 -8.93 -8.04
C VAL A 101 4.66 -9.89 -8.88
N GLU A 102 4.13 -10.37 -10.01
CA GLU A 102 4.84 -11.33 -10.87
C GLU A 102 6.05 -10.70 -11.56
N ASP A 103 5.94 -9.44 -11.96
CA ASP A 103 7.04 -8.72 -12.60
C ASP A 103 8.10 -8.32 -11.59
N PHE A 104 7.68 -7.86 -10.42
CA PHE A 104 8.56 -7.61 -9.29
C PHE A 104 9.34 -8.87 -8.92
N LEU A 105 8.67 -10.02 -8.83
CA LEU A 105 9.30 -11.32 -8.59
C LEU A 105 10.27 -11.72 -9.69
N ALA A 106 9.91 -11.48 -10.96
CA ALA A 106 10.78 -11.76 -12.10
C ALA A 106 12.03 -10.88 -12.09
N GLN A 107 11.88 -9.59 -11.78
CA GLN A 107 12.98 -8.64 -11.70
C GLN A 107 13.90 -8.94 -10.51
N MET A 108 13.34 -9.24 -9.34
CA MET A 108 14.13 -9.76 -8.21
C MET A 108 14.99 -10.94 -8.65
N ARG A 109 14.39 -11.97 -9.26
CA ARG A 109 15.13 -13.15 -9.74
C ARG A 109 16.21 -12.80 -10.76
N PHE A 110 15.98 -11.81 -11.61
CA PHE A 110 16.94 -11.33 -12.60
C PHE A 110 18.13 -10.62 -11.92
N ASP A 111 17.86 -9.67 -11.01
CA ASP A 111 18.89 -8.95 -10.24
C ASP A 111 19.77 -9.94 -9.47
N ILE A 112 19.12 -10.94 -8.84
CA ILE A 112 19.76 -12.05 -8.11
C ILE A 112 20.72 -12.86 -9.00
N GLN A 113 20.32 -13.15 -10.24
CA GLN A 113 21.07 -14.02 -11.15
C GLN A 113 22.26 -13.30 -11.81
N ASN A 114 22.21 -11.98 -11.95
CA ASN A 114 23.23 -11.23 -12.67
C ASN A 114 24.29 -10.58 -11.77
N GLY A 115 24.17 -10.69 -10.44
CA GLY A 115 25.22 -10.27 -9.50
C GLY A 115 25.53 -8.77 -9.53
N GLU A 116 24.56 -7.91 -9.86
CA GLU A 116 24.79 -6.46 -9.88
C GLU A 116 24.96 -5.85 -8.47
N ASP A 117 24.77 -6.62 -7.39
CA ASP A 117 24.89 -6.19 -5.98
C ASP A 117 25.98 -6.94 -5.18
N ASP A 118 27.20 -7.00 -5.71
CA ASP A 118 28.36 -7.58 -5.00
C ASP A 118 28.95 -6.67 -3.88
N MET A 119 28.31 -5.53 -3.58
CA MET A 119 28.76 -4.58 -2.54
C MET A 119 28.06 -4.86 -1.21
N VAL A 120 28.75 -5.63 -0.36
CA VAL A 120 28.27 -6.12 0.95
C VAL A 120 27.78 -5.02 1.92
N ASP A 121 28.21 -3.77 1.72
CA ASP A 121 27.85 -2.64 2.59
C ASP A 121 26.58 -1.87 2.17
N LEU A 122 26.06 -2.06 0.95
CA LEU A 122 24.72 -1.57 0.54
C LEU A 122 23.59 -2.53 0.98
N ILE A 123 23.95 -3.76 1.35
CA ILE A 123 23.04 -4.87 1.70
C ILE A 123 22.16 -4.57 2.92
N GLU A 124 22.50 -3.64 3.83
CA GLU A 124 21.56 -3.26 4.92
C GLU A 124 20.67 -2.07 4.55
N ALA A 125 21.05 -1.27 3.54
CA ALA A 125 20.30 -0.11 3.09
C ALA A 125 19.32 -0.45 1.95
N ASP A 126 19.71 -1.33 1.02
CA ASP A 126 18.92 -1.72 -0.16
C ASP A 126 17.90 -2.82 0.12
N TYR A 127 18.05 -3.54 1.23
CA TYR A 127 16.98 -4.39 1.75
C TYR A 127 15.75 -3.58 2.13
N LYS A 128 15.89 -2.24 2.24
CA LYS A 128 14.74 -1.35 2.37
C LYS A 128 13.92 -1.17 1.10
N GLU A 129 14.54 -1.35 -0.07
CA GLU A 129 13.85 -1.23 -1.36
C GLU A 129 13.04 -2.50 -1.67
N TYR A 130 13.44 -3.65 -1.15
CA TYR A 130 12.62 -4.87 -1.18
C TYR A 130 11.65 -4.97 0.01
N ILE A 131 11.38 -3.89 0.74
CA ILE A 131 10.28 -3.79 1.72
C ILE A 131 8.95 -3.47 1.06
N ILE A 132 8.96 -2.89 -0.14
CA ILE A 132 7.75 -2.57 -0.89
C ILE A 132 6.80 -3.75 -1.11
N PRO A 133 7.29 -5.01 -1.19
CA PRO A 133 6.41 -6.14 -1.02
C PRO A 133 5.55 -5.97 0.23
N GLY A 134 5.98 -5.57 1.42
CA GLY A 134 5.12 -5.32 2.61
C GLY A 134 3.76 -4.62 2.38
N LYS A 135 3.65 -3.66 1.47
CA LYS A 135 2.36 -3.00 1.14
C LYS A 135 1.59 -3.68 0.00
N ILE A 136 2.31 -4.22 -0.97
CA ILE A 136 1.77 -5.10 -2.03
C ILE A 136 1.31 -6.46 -1.41
N ILE A 137 2.00 -6.91 -0.37
CA ILE A 137 1.89 -8.14 0.42
C ILE A 137 0.67 -8.06 1.34
N ALA A 138 0.34 -6.86 1.86
CA ALA A 138 -0.88 -6.65 2.61
C ALA A 138 -2.13 -7.16 1.86
N GLU A 139 -2.07 -7.31 0.54
CA GLU A 139 -3.16 -7.86 -0.29
C GLU A 139 -2.97 -9.34 -0.71
N ARG A 140 -1.75 -9.91 -0.68
CA ARG A 140 -1.43 -11.25 -1.20
C ARG A 140 -0.52 -12.06 -0.26
N PHE A 141 -1.00 -12.29 0.96
CA PHE A 141 -0.25 -13.06 1.94
C PHE A 141 0.04 -14.52 1.53
N ASP A 142 -0.69 -15.03 0.54
CA ASP A 142 -0.61 -16.39 0.01
C ASP A 142 0.63 -16.62 -0.88
N GLU A 143 1.17 -15.56 -1.49
CA GLU A 143 2.39 -15.62 -2.31
C GLU A 143 3.66 -15.22 -1.56
N ILE A 144 3.51 -14.72 -0.32
CA ILE A 144 4.62 -14.30 0.54
C ILE A 144 5.66 -15.40 0.71
N GLU A 145 5.25 -16.64 0.96
CA GLU A 145 6.21 -17.69 1.27
C GLU A 145 7.14 -17.98 0.10
N GLY A 146 6.63 -17.90 -1.14
CA GLY A 146 7.44 -18.01 -2.35
C GLY A 146 8.41 -16.83 -2.51
N LEU A 147 7.93 -15.60 -2.28
CA LEU A 147 8.74 -14.38 -2.26
C LEU A 147 9.88 -14.47 -1.23
N LEU A 148 9.56 -14.82 0.00
CA LEU A 148 10.53 -14.97 1.09
C LEU A 148 11.52 -16.08 0.81
N THR A 149 11.08 -17.18 0.21
CA THR A 149 11.99 -18.29 -0.13
C THR A 149 13.03 -17.83 -1.15
N GLU A 150 12.63 -17.09 -2.19
CA GLU A 150 13.58 -16.54 -3.16
C GLU A 150 14.46 -15.43 -2.54
N MET A 151 13.90 -14.58 -1.69
CA MET A 151 14.67 -13.58 -0.93
C MET A 151 15.74 -14.24 -0.07
N ILE A 152 15.39 -15.27 0.70
CA ILE A 152 16.33 -16.01 1.56
C ILE A 152 17.38 -16.72 0.73
N ARG A 153 17.01 -17.27 -0.43
CA ARG A 153 17.95 -17.88 -1.38
C ARG A 153 18.98 -16.85 -1.86
N PHE A 154 18.54 -15.64 -2.18
CA PHE A 154 19.45 -14.54 -2.55
C PHE A 154 20.36 -14.13 -1.40
N CYS A 155 19.80 -13.96 -0.20
CA CYS A 155 20.58 -13.60 0.97
C CYS A 155 21.70 -14.62 1.25
N LYS A 156 21.42 -15.92 1.07
CA LYS A 156 22.41 -17.01 1.18
C LYS A 156 23.42 -17.04 0.04
N TYR A 157 23.03 -16.56 -1.14
CA TYR A 157 23.93 -16.41 -2.29
C TYR A 157 24.93 -15.28 -2.03
N LEU A 158 24.46 -14.12 -1.56
CA LEU A 158 25.28 -12.94 -1.27
C LEU A 158 26.12 -13.09 0.02
N ASP A 159 25.53 -13.63 1.08
CA ASP A 159 26.21 -13.95 2.33
C ASP A 159 26.02 -15.43 2.66
N HIS A 160 27.05 -16.23 2.43
CA HIS A 160 27.03 -17.66 2.77
C HIS A 160 26.87 -17.93 4.27
N LYS A 161 27.03 -16.92 5.14
CA LYS A 161 26.76 -17.00 6.59
C LYS A 161 25.34 -16.56 6.95
N TYR A 162 24.49 -16.23 5.96
CA TYR A 162 23.09 -15.88 6.21
C TYR A 162 22.35 -17.03 6.88
N SER A 163 22.05 -16.84 8.16
CA SER A 163 21.44 -17.84 9.04
C SER A 163 19.92 -17.81 8.94
N GLU A 164 19.29 -18.88 9.42
CA GLU A 164 17.83 -18.92 9.59
C GLU A 164 17.33 -17.85 10.58
N GLU A 165 18.18 -17.45 11.54
CA GLU A 165 17.88 -16.36 12.46
C GLU A 165 17.77 -15.01 11.74
N ARG A 166 18.71 -14.70 10.84
CA ARG A 166 18.61 -13.48 10.01
C ARG A 166 17.40 -13.51 9.07
N ALA A 167 17.07 -14.67 8.52
CA ALA A 167 15.86 -14.86 7.73
C ALA A 167 14.58 -14.55 8.51
N SER A 168 14.52 -14.98 9.78
CA SER A 168 13.43 -14.68 10.70
C SER A 168 13.33 -13.18 10.98
N ASP A 169 14.45 -12.49 11.20
CA ASP A 169 14.47 -11.05 11.50
C ASP A 169 13.99 -10.20 10.30
N VAL A 170 14.43 -10.54 9.08
CA VAL A 170 13.96 -9.88 7.85
C VAL A 170 12.47 -10.09 7.65
N LEU A 171 11.98 -11.31 7.86
CA LEU A 171 10.55 -11.62 7.76
C LEU A 171 9.72 -10.84 8.79
N LYS A 172 10.17 -10.83 10.04
CA LYS A 172 9.53 -10.05 11.11
C LYS A 172 9.47 -8.57 10.76
N TYR A 173 10.57 -8.02 10.26
CA TYR A 173 10.63 -6.63 9.83
C TYR A 173 9.67 -6.34 8.66
N ALA A 174 9.60 -7.23 7.65
CA ALA A 174 8.65 -7.09 6.54
C ALA A 174 7.19 -7.08 7.01
N PHE A 175 6.84 -7.96 7.96
CA PHE A 175 5.52 -7.93 8.58
C PHE A 175 5.26 -6.64 9.35
N ARG A 176 6.22 -6.10 10.10
CA ARG A 176 6.04 -4.81 10.80
C ARG A 176 5.71 -3.68 9.83
N ILE A 177 6.47 -3.56 8.73
CA ILE A 177 6.17 -2.54 7.72
C ILE A 177 4.82 -2.80 7.05
N SER A 178 4.47 -4.07 6.81
CA SER A 178 3.15 -4.43 6.28
C SER A 178 2.02 -4.02 7.22
N ILE A 179 2.18 -4.25 8.53
CA ILE A 179 1.23 -3.82 9.56
C ILE A 179 1.08 -2.31 9.55
N ASP A 180 2.18 -1.56 9.52
CA ASP A 180 2.13 -0.09 9.53
C ASP A 180 1.54 0.49 8.23
N ALA A 181 1.58 -0.26 7.13
CA ALA A 181 1.05 0.14 5.83
C ALA A 181 -0.40 -0.29 5.59
N ASP A 182 -0.88 -1.38 6.20
CA ASP A 182 -2.21 -1.94 5.99
C ASP A 182 -3.26 -1.19 6.80
N THR A 183 -3.80 -0.10 6.27
CA THR A 183 -4.85 0.68 6.93
C THR A 183 -6.16 -0.10 7.18
N ARG A 184 -6.33 -1.29 6.57
CA ARG A 184 -7.53 -2.11 6.72
C ARG A 184 -7.38 -3.08 7.88
N MET A 185 -6.26 -3.83 7.95
CA MET A 185 -5.86 -4.83 8.95
C MET A 185 -6.35 -6.29 8.79
N PRO A 186 -7.59 -6.63 8.33
CA PRO A 186 -8.03 -8.02 8.21
C PRO A 186 -7.11 -8.94 7.41
N PRO A 187 -6.53 -8.51 6.27
CA PRO A 187 -5.61 -9.36 5.52
C PRO A 187 -4.36 -9.72 6.33
N THR A 188 -3.78 -8.75 7.03
CA THR A 188 -2.61 -8.94 7.88
C THR A 188 -2.89 -9.86 9.06
N ILE A 189 -4.04 -9.68 9.71
CA ILE A 189 -4.51 -10.57 10.79
C ILE A 189 -4.69 -11.99 10.26
N LYS A 190 -5.35 -12.13 9.11
CA LYS A 190 -5.61 -13.43 8.49
C LYS A 190 -4.30 -14.18 8.24
N ALA A 191 -3.31 -13.49 7.68
CA ALA A 191 -2.02 -14.09 7.41
C ALA A 191 -1.29 -14.54 8.66
N LEU A 192 -1.21 -13.68 9.68
CA LEU A 192 -0.53 -13.99 10.93
C LEU A 192 -1.23 -15.12 11.70
N LYS A 193 -2.54 -15.33 11.50
CA LYS A 193 -3.31 -16.39 12.20
C LYS A 193 -3.40 -17.69 11.41
N GLU A 194 -3.61 -17.61 10.11
CA GLU A 194 -3.98 -18.76 9.28
C GLU A 194 -2.79 -19.35 8.53
N PHE A 195 -1.79 -18.54 8.17
CA PHE A 195 -0.70 -18.99 7.30
C PHE A 195 0.48 -19.51 8.11
N GLN A 196 1.11 -20.56 7.61
CA GLN A 196 2.32 -21.15 8.19
C GLN A 196 3.51 -20.63 7.40
N PHE A 197 4.29 -19.74 8.02
CA PHE A 197 5.51 -19.21 7.40
C PHE A 197 6.70 -19.97 7.94
N THR A 198 7.47 -20.61 7.05
CA THR A 198 8.62 -21.45 7.39
C THR A 198 9.61 -20.77 8.36
N TYR A 199 9.85 -19.47 8.21
CA TYR A 199 10.86 -18.73 8.98
C TYR A 199 10.29 -17.83 10.08
N LEU A 200 8.98 -17.85 10.33
CA LEU A 200 8.37 -17.02 11.38
C LEU A 200 8.24 -17.83 12.67
N ARG A 201 9.10 -17.55 13.65
CA ARG A 201 9.06 -18.20 14.96
C ARG A 201 7.73 -17.92 15.68
N PRO A 202 7.22 -18.85 16.52
CA PRO A 202 5.99 -18.62 17.29
C PRO A 202 6.04 -17.38 18.18
N THR A 203 7.20 -17.08 18.76
CA THR A 203 7.41 -15.88 19.60
C THR A 203 7.34 -14.60 18.79
N ASP A 204 7.95 -14.57 17.60
CA ASP A 204 7.88 -13.40 16.71
C ASP A 204 6.45 -13.20 16.17
N ARG A 205 5.73 -14.30 15.89
CA ARG A 205 4.32 -14.24 15.49
C ARG A 205 3.45 -13.61 16.58
N ALA A 206 3.65 -13.99 17.84
CA ALA A 206 2.91 -13.40 18.96
C ALA A 206 3.19 -11.90 19.07
N GLU A 207 4.46 -11.50 19.01
CA GLU A 207 4.85 -10.09 19.04
C GLU A 207 4.28 -9.27 17.86
N LEU A 208 4.21 -9.85 16.66
CA LEU A 208 3.57 -9.21 15.51
C LEU A 208 2.06 -9.06 15.68
N LEU A 209 1.39 -10.02 16.32
CA LEU A 209 -0.04 -9.90 16.65
C LEU A 209 -0.28 -8.80 17.70
N ASP A 210 0.61 -8.67 18.68
CA ASP A 210 0.55 -7.56 19.65
C ASP A 210 0.75 -6.22 18.91
N HIS A 211 1.71 -6.13 17.98
CA HIS A 211 1.92 -4.93 17.14
C HIS A 211 0.68 -4.59 16.29
N VAL A 212 -0.04 -5.59 15.77
CA VAL A 212 -1.32 -5.37 15.08
C VAL A 212 -2.36 -4.76 16.00
N GLU A 213 -2.46 -5.23 17.26
CA GLU A 213 -3.41 -4.67 18.22
C GLU A 213 -3.08 -3.21 18.57
N GLU A 214 -1.79 -2.90 18.74
CA GLU A 214 -1.31 -1.53 18.94
C GLU A 214 -1.65 -0.65 17.73
N HIS A 215 -1.36 -1.11 16.51
CA HIS A 215 -1.64 -0.37 15.29
C HIS A 215 -3.15 -0.17 15.07
N LEU A 216 -3.98 -1.17 15.39
CA LEU A 216 -5.44 -1.03 15.39
C LEU A 216 -5.92 0.06 16.36
N ALA A 217 -5.29 0.20 17.52
CA ALA A 217 -5.61 1.27 18.46
C ALA A 217 -5.26 2.66 17.87
N ILE A 218 -4.12 2.77 17.17
CA ILE A 218 -3.72 3.98 16.45
C ILE A 218 -4.76 4.32 15.37
N LEU A 219 -5.11 3.36 14.50
CA LEU A 219 -6.10 3.59 13.43
C LEU A 219 -7.47 4.03 13.98
N ARG A 220 -7.92 3.43 15.09
CA ARG A 220 -9.16 3.84 15.77
C ARG A 220 -9.06 5.27 16.30
N PHE A 221 -7.93 5.62 16.92
CA PHE A 221 -7.70 6.98 17.39
C PHE A 221 -7.69 7.99 16.23
N GLU A 222 -7.00 7.68 15.14
CA GLU A 222 -6.97 8.53 13.95
C GLU A 222 -8.35 8.67 13.30
N GLN A 223 -9.14 7.60 13.25
CA GLN A 223 -10.50 7.64 12.74
C GLN A 223 -11.37 8.59 13.57
N VAL A 224 -11.31 8.51 14.90
CA VAL A 224 -12.01 9.45 15.79
C VAL A 224 -11.53 10.87 15.59
N ARG A 225 -10.21 11.08 15.44
CA ARG A 225 -9.64 12.40 15.14
C ARG A 225 -10.17 12.97 13.82
N LYS A 226 -10.19 12.16 12.75
CA LYS A 226 -10.74 12.56 11.44
C LYS A 226 -12.23 12.90 11.55
N GLN A 227 -13.00 12.13 12.32
CA GLN A 227 -14.42 12.42 12.58
C GLN A 227 -14.62 13.75 13.29
N ASN A 228 -13.82 14.05 14.32
CA ASN A 228 -13.88 15.33 15.03
C ASN A 228 -13.55 16.50 14.11
N ILE A 229 -12.47 16.39 13.32
CA ILE A 229 -12.09 17.42 12.33
C ILE A 229 -13.20 17.62 11.30
N ALA A 230 -13.81 16.55 10.80
CA ALA A 230 -14.91 16.65 9.85
C ALA A 230 -16.15 17.32 10.47
N MET A 231 -16.43 17.07 11.75
CA MET A 231 -17.51 17.71 12.49
C MET A 231 -17.26 19.22 12.66
N GLU A 232 -16.04 19.61 13.05
CA GLU A 232 -15.63 21.01 13.15
C GLU A 232 -15.74 21.74 11.81
N LYS A 233 -15.26 21.12 10.72
CA LYS A 233 -15.41 21.64 9.36
C LYS A 233 -16.89 21.80 8.97
N ALA A 234 -17.74 20.82 9.30
CA ALA A 234 -19.16 20.88 9.01
C ALA A 234 -19.86 22.04 9.74
N VAL A 235 -19.53 22.27 11.02
CA VAL A 235 -20.04 23.42 11.78
C VAL A 235 -19.62 24.73 11.11
N ALA A 236 -18.34 24.89 10.79
CA ALA A 236 -17.83 26.10 10.16
C ALA A 236 -18.48 26.40 8.80
N ILE A 237 -18.70 25.36 7.98
CA ILE A 237 -19.40 25.50 6.69
C ILE A 237 -20.85 25.96 6.89
N LEU A 238 -21.57 25.38 7.85
CA LEU A 238 -22.97 25.74 8.10
C LEU A 238 -23.10 27.16 8.68
N GLN A 239 -22.23 27.53 9.63
CA GLN A 239 -22.17 28.89 10.15
C GLN A 239 -21.92 29.92 9.05
N LYS A 240 -20.93 29.67 8.18
CA LYS A 240 -20.65 30.54 7.04
C LYS A 240 -21.85 30.68 6.09
N ARG A 241 -22.57 29.58 5.83
CA ARG A 241 -23.79 29.61 5.00
C ARG A 241 -24.93 30.40 5.64
N GLU A 242 -25.01 30.46 6.96
CA GLU A 242 -25.97 31.30 7.67
C GLU A 242 -25.58 32.78 7.57
N GLU A 243 -24.32 33.12 7.85
CA GLU A 243 -23.79 34.48 7.71
C GLU A 243 -23.96 35.06 6.28
N ASP A 244 -23.77 34.22 5.26
CA ASP A 244 -23.94 34.61 3.85
C ASP A 244 -25.42 34.78 3.44
N LYS A 245 -26.38 34.24 4.20
CA LYS A 245 -27.82 34.44 3.98
C LYS A 245 -28.35 35.72 4.64
N GLU A 246 -27.64 36.24 5.64
CA GLU A 246 -28.01 37.44 6.38
C GLU A 246 -27.47 38.74 5.77
N LYS A 247 -26.62 38.64 4.73
CA LYS A 247 -26.09 39.77 3.94
C LYS A 247 -26.86 39.97 2.64
#